data_AF-Q7TQM6-F1
#
_entry.id   AF-Q7TQM6-F1
#
_cell.length_a   1.000
_cell.length_b   1.000
_cell.length_c   1.000
_cell.angle_alpha   90.00
_cell.angle_beta   90.00
_cell.angle_gamma   90.00
#
_symmetry.space_group_name_H-M   'P 1'
#
loop_
_entity.id
_entity.type
_entity.pdbx_description
1 polymer ?
#
loop_
_entity_poly.entity_id
_entity_poly.type
_entity_poly.pdbx_seq_one_letter_code
_entity_poly.pdbx_strand_id
1 'polypeptide(L)'
;AVAHGDLLELGPPANHTPCVVQVHTLTGAFLFSLESQTTIGYGFRYISEECPLAIVLLIAQLVLTTILEIFITGTFLAKIARPKKRAETIRFSQHAVVASHNGKPCLMIRVANMRKSLLIGCQ
;
A
#
# COMPACT_ATOMS: atom_id res chain seq x y z
N ALA A 1 2.08 -15.05 25.30
CA ALA A 1 2.30 -16.25 24.47
C ALA A 1 3.50 -17.07 24.97
N VAL A 2 4.70 -17.02 24.37
CA VAL A 2 5.81 -17.93 24.77
C VAL A 2 6.38 -17.61 26.15
N ALA A 3 6.71 -16.34 26.43
CA ALA A 3 7.26 -15.92 27.72
C ALA A 3 6.23 -15.99 28.88
N HIS A 4 4.94 -16.05 28.55
CA HIS A 4 3.83 -16.14 29.51
C HIS A 4 3.39 -17.59 29.75
N GLY A 5 4.01 -18.58 29.09
CA GLY A 5 3.66 -19.99 29.24
C GLY A 5 2.49 -20.47 28.37
N ASP A 6 1.71 -19.56 27.76
CA ASP A 6 0.51 -19.90 26.97
C ASP A 6 0.76 -20.88 25.81
N LEU A 7 2.00 -20.94 25.29
CA LEU A 7 2.38 -21.83 24.19
C LEU A 7 3.10 -23.12 24.63
N LEU A 8 3.55 -23.18 25.89
CA LEU A 8 4.43 -24.23 26.41
C LEU A 8 3.71 -25.16 27.41
N GLU A 9 2.64 -24.71 28.05
CA GLU A 9 1.84 -25.55 28.94
C GLU A 9 0.76 -26.32 28.15
N LEU A 10 1.02 -27.59 27.86
CA LEU A 10 0.05 -28.57 27.33
C LEU A 10 -1.05 -28.99 28.35
N GLY A 11 -1.23 -28.20 29.41
CA GLY A 11 -2.16 -28.46 30.51
C GLY A 11 -2.08 -27.35 31.56
N PRO A 12 -2.57 -26.13 31.26
CA PRO A 12 -2.52 -25.04 32.21
C PRO A 12 -3.33 -25.37 33.47
N PRO A 13 -2.89 -24.91 34.66
CA PRO A 13 -3.71 -25.01 35.86
C PRO A 13 -5.04 -24.28 35.66
N ALA A 14 -6.11 -24.73 36.32
CA ALA A 14 -7.48 -24.22 36.15
C ALA A 14 -7.64 -22.68 36.34
N ASN A 15 -6.63 -22.01 36.90
CA ASN A 15 -6.59 -20.58 37.15
C ASN A 15 -5.72 -19.78 36.15
N HIS A 16 -5.21 -20.40 35.07
CA HIS A 16 -4.42 -19.67 34.07
C HIS A 16 -5.33 -19.06 33.01
N THR A 17 -5.43 -17.74 33.00
CA THR A 17 -6.12 -16.99 31.96
C THR A 17 -5.12 -16.58 30.87
N PRO A 18 -5.28 -17.04 29.62
CA PRO A 18 -4.29 -16.79 28.57
C PRO A 18 -4.34 -15.34 28.09
N CYS A 19 -3.19 -14.78 27.69
CA CYS A 19 -3.13 -13.44 27.12
C CYS A 19 -3.96 -13.29 25.83
N VAL A 20 -3.99 -14.36 25.01
CA VAL A 20 -4.79 -14.43 23.79
C VAL A 20 -5.48 -15.79 23.77
N VAL A 21 -6.80 -15.78 23.74
CA VAL A 21 -7.65 -16.96 23.80
C VAL A 21 -7.57 -17.72 22.46
N GLN A 22 -7.56 -19.06 22.53
CA GLN A 22 -7.45 -19.96 21.36
C GLN A 22 -6.16 -19.84 20.53
N VAL A 23 -5.04 -19.46 21.17
CA VAL A 23 -3.70 -19.46 20.56
C VAL A 23 -2.81 -20.52 21.23
N HIS A 24 -2.84 -21.73 20.67
CA HIS A 24 -2.09 -22.88 21.20
C HIS A 24 -0.82 -23.21 20.42
N THR A 25 -0.67 -22.65 19.22
CA THR A 25 0.44 -22.95 18.31
C THR A 25 0.96 -21.67 17.65
N LEU A 26 2.18 -21.71 17.14
CA LEU A 26 2.76 -20.60 16.36
C LEU A 26 1.87 -20.24 15.16
N THR A 27 1.29 -21.24 14.50
CA THR A 27 0.32 -21.04 13.40
C THR A 27 -0.93 -20.33 13.90
N GLY A 28 -1.45 -20.69 15.08
CA GLY A 28 -2.58 -20.00 15.70
C GLY A 28 -2.26 -18.53 16.03
N ALA A 29 -1.05 -18.25 16.50
CA ALA A 29 -0.57 -16.88 16.76
C ALA A 29 -0.42 -16.08 15.46
N PHE A 30 0.10 -16.70 14.40
CA PHE A 30 0.20 -16.11 13.07
C PHE A 30 -1.18 -15.77 12.49
N LEU A 31 -2.14 -16.69 12.62
CA LEU A 31 -3.52 -16.44 12.18
C LEU A 31 -4.17 -15.30 12.96
N PHE A 32 -4.00 -15.24 14.29
CA PHE A 32 -4.46 -14.09 15.08
C PHE A 32 -3.83 -12.77 14.63
N SER A 33 -2.52 -12.78 14.36
CA SER A 33 -1.81 -11.62 13.82
C SER A 33 -2.38 -11.20 12.47
N LEU A 34 -2.62 -12.14 11.55
CA LEU A 34 -3.22 -11.85 10.24
C LEU A 34 -4.64 -11.31 10.37
N GLU A 35 -5.49 -11.94 11.18
CA GLU A 35 -6.87 -11.52 11.41
C GLU A 35 -6.95 -10.09 11.98
N SER A 36 -6.04 -9.77 12.92
CA SER A 36 -5.93 -8.44 13.52
C SER A 36 -5.39 -7.41 12.52
N GLN A 37 -4.33 -7.77 11.79
CA GLN A 37 -3.69 -6.88 10.81
C GLN A 37 -4.62 -6.52 9.66
N THR A 38 -5.39 -7.49 9.18
CA THR A 38 -6.35 -7.30 8.07
C THR A 38 -7.71 -6.81 8.56
N THR A 39 -7.88 -6.60 9.86
CA THR A 39 -9.13 -6.18 10.50
C THR A 39 -10.33 -7.11 10.21
N ILE A 40 -10.07 -8.39 9.89
CA ILE A 40 -11.12 -9.37 9.66
C ILE A 40 -11.85 -9.72 10.96
N GLY A 41 -11.08 -9.98 12.02
CA GLY A 41 -11.60 -10.16 13.38
C GLY A 41 -12.72 -11.19 13.51
N TYR A 42 -12.48 -12.45 13.15
CA TYR A 42 -13.51 -13.51 13.25
C TYR A 42 -14.05 -13.72 14.67
N GLY A 43 -13.31 -13.30 15.70
CA GLY A 43 -13.72 -13.38 17.11
C GLY A 43 -13.45 -14.74 17.76
N PHE A 44 -13.06 -15.76 17.01
CA PHE A 44 -12.65 -17.06 17.56
C PHE A 44 -11.35 -16.96 18.38
N ARG A 45 -10.44 -16.06 17.99
CA ARG A 45 -9.23 -15.69 18.73
C ARG A 45 -9.36 -14.23 19.16
N TYR A 46 -9.20 -13.96 20.44
CA TYR A 46 -9.32 -12.61 20.99
C TYR A 46 -8.36 -12.40 22.15
N ILE A 47 -8.01 -11.13 22.37
CA ILE A 47 -7.10 -10.72 23.43
C ILE A 47 -7.83 -10.65 24.78
N SER A 48 -7.17 -11.10 25.84
CA SER A 48 -7.65 -10.99 27.22
C SER A 48 -7.04 -9.77 27.91
N GLU A 49 -7.69 -9.27 28.98
CA GLU A 49 -7.23 -8.11 29.76
C GLU A 49 -6.05 -8.42 30.70
N GLU A 50 -5.71 -9.69 30.84
CA GLU A 50 -4.71 -10.20 31.79
C GLU A 50 -3.28 -9.75 31.49
N CYS A 51 -2.98 -9.51 30.20
CA CYS A 51 -1.64 -9.22 29.74
C CYS A 51 -1.58 -7.83 29.08
N PRO A 52 -1.26 -6.76 29.82
CA PRO A 52 -1.12 -5.41 29.27
C PRO A 52 -0.11 -5.34 28.13
N LEU A 53 0.96 -6.16 28.21
CA LEU A 53 1.97 -6.26 27.16
C LEU A 53 1.37 -6.73 25.82
N ALA A 54 0.43 -7.68 25.84
CA ALA A 54 -0.23 -8.15 24.63
C ALA A 54 -1.06 -7.03 23.99
N ILE A 55 -1.72 -6.20 24.80
CA ILE A 55 -2.53 -5.06 24.32
C ILE A 55 -1.62 -4.02 23.65
N VAL A 56 -0.51 -3.66 24.30
CA VAL A 56 0.47 -2.71 23.75
C VAL A 56 1.07 -3.23 22.43
N LEU A 57 1.39 -4.53 22.35
CA LEU A 57 1.89 -5.15 21.11
C LEU A 57 0.85 -5.10 19.99
N LEU A 58 -0.43 -5.38 20.28
CA LEU A 58 -1.51 -5.30 19.32
C LEU A 58 -1.69 -3.86 18.80
N ILE A 59 -1.66 -2.87 19.69
CA ILE A 59 -1.73 -1.45 19.31
C ILE A 59 -0.55 -1.07 18.40
N ALA A 60 0.67 -1.46 18.77
CA ALA A 60 1.86 -1.21 17.96
C ALA A 60 1.75 -1.86 16.57
N GLN A 61 1.23 -3.09 16.49
CA GLN A 61 0.97 -3.79 15.23
C GLN A 61 -0.02 -3.03 14.35
N LEU A 62 -1.11 -2.51 14.92
CA LEU A 62 -2.13 -1.74 14.18
C LEU A 62 -1.56 -0.41 13.65
N VAL A 63 -0.78 0.31 14.46
CA VAL A 63 -0.13 1.57 14.04
C VAL A 63 0.87 1.32 12.92
N LEU A 64 1.73 0.31 13.03
CA LEU A 64 2.70 -0.01 11.98
C LEU A 64 1.99 -0.43 10.68
N THR A 65 0.94 -1.23 10.78
CA THR A 65 0.18 -1.71 9.63
C THR A 65 -0.47 -0.55 8.87
N THR A 66 -1.12 0.36 9.58
CA THR A 66 -1.78 1.51 8.95
C THR A 66 -0.78 2.44 8.26
N ILE A 67 0.40 2.67 8.84
CA ILE A 67 1.47 3.42 8.19
C ILE A 67 1.89 2.77 6.87
N LEU A 68 2.12 1.45 6.87
CA LEU A 68 2.50 0.71 5.66
C LEU A 68 1.40 0.75 4.59
N GLU A 69 0.14 0.62 5.00
CA GLU A 69 -1.01 0.69 4.09
C GLU A 69 -1.11 2.06 3.39
N ILE A 70 -0.88 3.15 4.13
CA ILE A 70 -0.83 4.51 3.59
C ILE A 70 0.26 4.63 2.52
N PHE A 71 1.46 4.09 2.77
CA PHE A 71 2.57 4.14 1.80
C PHE A 71 2.27 3.33 0.54
N ILE A 72 1.73 2.11 0.69
CA ILE A 72 1.41 1.23 -0.45
C ILE A 72 0.33 1.90 -1.32
N THR A 73 -0.76 2.32 -0.69
CA THR A 73 -1.89 2.96 -1.39
C THR A 73 -1.46 4.27 -2.03
N GLY A 74 -0.70 5.10 -1.32
CA GLY A 74 -0.15 6.35 -1.86
C GLY A 74 0.76 6.13 -3.07
N THR A 75 1.65 5.13 -3.00
CA THR A 75 2.54 4.78 -4.12
C THR A 75 1.76 4.24 -5.32
N PHE A 76 0.75 3.40 -5.07
CA PHE A 76 -0.12 2.85 -6.11
C PHE A 76 -0.92 3.97 -6.81
N LEU A 77 -1.53 4.87 -6.05
CA LEU A 77 -2.23 6.04 -6.58
C LEU A 77 -1.30 6.96 -7.36
N ALA A 78 -0.10 7.24 -6.84
CA ALA A 78 0.90 8.03 -7.55
C ALA A 78 1.32 7.38 -8.88
N LYS A 79 1.44 6.05 -8.93
CA LYS A 79 1.76 5.30 -10.15
C LYS A 79 0.63 5.36 -11.19
N ILE A 80 -0.62 5.30 -10.76
CA ILE A 80 -1.80 5.45 -11.64
C ILE A 80 -1.95 6.89 -12.14
N ALA A 81 -1.70 7.87 -11.27
CA ALA A 81 -1.82 9.28 -11.61
C ALA A 81 -0.75 9.74 -12.61
N ARG A 82 0.39 9.04 -12.71
CA ARG A 82 1.43 9.36 -13.70
C ARG A 82 0.88 9.18 -15.12
N PRO A 83 0.85 10.24 -15.95
CA PRO A 83 0.28 10.19 -17.29
C PRO A 83 1.26 9.57 -18.30
N LYS A 84 1.74 8.34 -18.05
CA LYS A 84 2.75 7.64 -18.88
C LYS A 84 2.32 7.51 -20.34
N LYS A 85 1.02 7.45 -20.60
CA LYS A 85 0.42 7.33 -21.94
C LYS A 85 0.14 8.67 -22.64
N ARG A 86 0.57 9.81 -22.08
CA ARG A 86 0.35 11.14 -22.69
C ARG A 86 1.26 11.38 -23.91
N ALA A 87 2.47 10.81 -23.91
CA ALA A 87 3.40 10.91 -25.04
C ALA A 87 2.84 10.26 -26.33
N GLU A 88 2.06 9.18 -26.22
CA GLU A 88 1.42 8.52 -27.37
C GLU A 88 0.37 9.40 -28.06
N THR A 89 -0.09 10.46 -27.38
CA THR A 89 -1.12 11.36 -27.91
C THR A 89 -0.58 12.65 -28.50
N ILE A 90 0.73 12.88 -28.42
CA ILE A 90 1.40 13.98 -29.12
C ILE A 90 2.22 13.37 -30.26
N ARG A 91 1.92 13.76 -31.50
CA ARG A 91 2.60 13.27 -32.69
C ARG A 91 3.43 14.39 -33.31
N PHE A 92 4.65 14.05 -33.71
CA PHE A 92 5.52 14.91 -34.50
C PHE A 92 5.43 14.53 -35.99
N SER A 93 5.71 15.48 -36.88
CA SER A 93 5.89 15.17 -38.30
C SER A 93 7.08 14.22 -38.48
N GLN A 94 6.97 13.30 -39.43
CA GLN A 94 8.06 12.35 -39.75
C GLN A 94 9.32 13.05 -40.26
N HIS A 95 9.15 14.20 -40.90
CA HIS A 95 10.23 14.97 -41.49
C HIS A 95 10.19 16.41 -40.96
N ALA A 96 11.36 17.00 -40.81
CA ALA A 96 11.55 18.43 -40.61
C ALA A 96 11.92 19.07 -41.95
N VAL A 97 11.50 20.30 -42.18
CA VAL A 97 11.81 21.04 -43.42
C VAL A 97 12.52 22.33 -43.10
N VAL A 98 13.46 22.73 -43.94
CA VAL A 98 14.12 24.05 -43.89
C VAL A 98 13.52 24.90 -45.00
N ALA A 99 12.84 25.98 -44.63
CA ALA A 99 12.19 26.89 -45.57
C ALA A 99 12.40 28.34 -45.16
N SER A 100 12.30 29.26 -46.11
CA SER A 100 12.35 30.70 -45.82
C SER A 100 11.02 31.13 -45.21
N HIS A 101 11.06 31.70 -44.00
CA HIS A 101 9.91 32.31 -43.33
C HIS A 101 10.29 33.72 -42.89
N ASN A 102 9.54 34.71 -43.35
CA ASN A 102 9.86 36.13 -43.16
C ASN A 102 11.31 36.50 -43.56
N GLY A 103 11.78 35.94 -44.69
CA GLY A 103 13.09 36.25 -45.26
C GLY A 103 14.29 35.56 -44.57
N LYS A 104 14.06 34.70 -43.58
CA LYS A 104 15.11 33.95 -42.88
C LYS A 104 14.92 32.45 -43.06
N PRO A 105 15.99 31.66 -43.22
CA PRO A 105 15.88 30.20 -43.24
C PRO A 105 15.49 29.71 -41.84
N CYS A 106 14.38 28.97 -41.76
CA CYS A 106 13.85 28.41 -40.52
C CYS A 106 13.67 26.89 -40.65
N LEU A 107 14.09 26.15 -39.63
CA LEU A 107 13.74 24.75 -39.46
C LEU A 107 12.32 24.66 -38.88
N MET A 108 11.44 23.92 -39.55
CA MET A 108 10.06 23.74 -39.15
C MET A 108 9.74 22.27 -38.89
N ILE A 109 9.04 22.01 -37.78
CA ILE A 109 8.55 20.70 -37.37
C ILE A 109 7.08 20.86 -36.96
N ARG A 110 6.21 19.96 -37.40
CA ARG A 110 4.79 19.99 -37.02
C ARG A 110 4.56 19.12 -35.80
N VAL A 111 3.79 19.63 -34.84
CA VAL A 111 3.34 18.89 -33.65
C VAL A 111 1.82 18.87 -33.62
N ALA A 112 1.22 17.74 -33.30
CA ALA A 112 -0.23 17.56 -33.25
C ALA A 112 -0.67 16.89 -31.95
N ASN A 113 -1.76 17.40 -31.36
CA ASN A 113 -2.49 16.75 -30.29
C ASN A 113 -3.54 15.81 -30.90
N MET A 114 -3.42 14.51 -30.65
CA MET A 114 -4.35 13.50 -31.15
C MET A 114 -5.60 13.34 -30.27
N ARG A 115 -5.68 14.02 -29.12
CA ARG A 115 -6.86 14.03 -28.24
C ARG A 115 -7.79 15.21 -28.57
N LYS A 116 -9.08 15.05 -28.28
CA LYS A 116 -10.07 16.15 -28.31
C LYS A 116 -9.87 17.16 -27.16
N SER A 117 -9.30 16.72 -26.05
CA SER A 117 -9.00 17.57 -24.90
C SER A 117 -7.84 18.53 -25.20
N LEU A 118 -7.96 19.79 -24.78
CA LEU A 118 -6.89 20.77 -24.89
C LEU A 118 -5.64 20.37 -24.09
N LEU A 119 -4.46 20.69 -24.64
CA LEU A 119 -3.19 20.62 -23.92
C LEU A 119 -2.97 21.94 -23.18
N ILE A 120 -3.02 21.87 -21.85
CA ILE A 120 -2.79 23.03 -20.97
C ILE A 120 -1.30 23.07 -20.61
N GLY A 121 -0.71 24.28 -20.59
CA GLY A 121 0.68 24.51 -20.15
C GLY A 121 1.76 24.12 -21.16
N CYS A 122 1.47 24.13 -22.46
CA CYS A 122 2.50 23.97 -23.48
C CYS A 122 3.29 25.28 -23.65
N GLN A 123 4.61 25.21 -23.49
CA GLN A 123 5.59 26.23 -23.86
C GLN A 123 6.63 25.63 -24.81
#